data_AF-A0A3M2M2C6-F1
#
_entry.id   AF-A0A3M2M2C6-F1
#
_cell.length_a   1.000
_cell.length_b   1.000
_cell.length_c   1.000
_cell.angle_alpha   90.00
_cell.angle_beta   90.00
_cell.angle_gamma   90.00
#
_symmetry.space_group_name_H-M   'P 1'
#
loop_
_entity.id
_entity.type
_entity.pdbx_description
1 polymer ?
#
loop_
_entity_poly.entity_id
_entity_poly.type
_entity_poly.pdbx_seq_one_letter_code
_entity_poly.pdbx_strand_id
1 'polypeptide(L)' 'MDHRIVGLGVPLTDAQWARIEPLLPDRTPKRGGRWRDHR' A
#
# COMPACT_ATOMS: atom_id res chain seq x y z
N MET A 1 6.81 7.59 -10.66
CA MET A 1 5.46 7.69 -11.25
C MET A 1 4.90 6.29 -11.32
N ASP A 2 4.37 5.82 -10.19
CA ASP A 2 4.03 4.43 -9.98
C ASP A 2 2.65 4.36 -9.32
N HIS A 3 1.63 4.54 -10.16
CA HIS A 3 0.23 4.28 -9.81
C HIS A 3 -0.01 2.77 -9.86
N ARG A 4 0.03 2.06 -8.73
CA ARG A 4 -0.38 0.65 -8.72
C ARG A 4 -1.24 0.32 -7.52
N ILE A 5 -2.51 0.71 -7.60
CA ILE A 5 -3.64 -0.07 -7.05
C ILE A 5 -4.82 0.09 -8.01
N VAL A 6 -5.04 -0.90 -8.88
CA VAL A 6 -6.21 -0.97 -9.77
C VAL A 6 -7.15 -2.07 -9.26
N GLY A 7 -8.15 -1.66 -8.48
CA GLY A 7 -9.35 -2.45 -8.17
C GLY A 7 -10.65 -1.83 -8.72
N LEU A 8 -10.59 -0.58 -9.18
CA LEU A 8 -11.67 0.13 -9.86
C LEU A 8 -10.98 1.11 -10.81
N GLY A 9 -11.32 1.09 -12.11
CA GLY A 9 -10.59 1.78 -13.19
C GLY A 9 -10.64 3.32 -13.17
N VAL A 10 -10.52 3.94 -11.99
CA VAL A 10 -10.42 5.39 -11.82
C VAL A 10 -8.98 5.71 -11.41
N PRO A 11 -8.20 6.47 -12.22
CA PRO A 11 -6.90 6.94 -11.80
C PRO A 11 -7.09 7.87 -10.60
N LEU A 12 -6.54 7.49 -9.45
CA LEU A 12 -6.65 8.31 -8.25
C LEU A 12 -5.72 9.52 -8.42
N THR A 13 -6.31 10.72 -8.47
CA THR A 13 -5.56 11.98 -8.49
C THR A 13 -4.88 12.22 -7.13
N ASP A 14 -3.83 13.02 -7.11
CA ASP A 14 -3.09 13.38 -5.87
C ASP A 14 -4.03 13.89 -4.75
N ALA A 15 -4.98 14.76 -5.12
CA ALA A 15 -6.00 15.28 -4.19
C ALA A 15 -6.96 14.21 -3.65
N GLN A 16 -7.19 13.13 -4.42
CA GLN A 16 -7.94 11.98 -3.95
C GLN A 16 -7.06 11.06 -3.09
N TRP A 17 -5.77 10.94 -3.40
CA TRP A 17 -4.79 10.18 -2.61
C TRP A 17 -4.62 10.76 -1.20
N ALA A 18 -4.59 12.08 -1.06
CA ALA A 18 -4.54 12.78 0.23
C ALA A 18 -5.71 12.44 1.19
N ARG A 19 -6.85 11.99 0.65
CA ARG A 19 -8.02 11.56 1.44
C ARG A 19 -7.95 10.09 1.85
N ILE A 20 -7.23 9.26 1.07
CA ILE A 20 -7.08 7.83 1.32
C ILE A 20 -5.86 7.54 2.20
N GLU A 21 -4.78 8.32 2.08
CA GLU A 21 -3.55 8.15 2.86
C GLU A 21 -3.77 7.97 4.37
N PRO A 22 -4.61 8.77 5.06
CA PRO A 22 -4.82 8.61 6.51
C PRO A 22 -5.65 7.38 6.88
N LEU A 23 -6.38 6.82 5.91
CA LEU A 23 -7.26 5.66 6.09
C LEU A 23 -6.55 4.34 5.77
N LEU A 24 -5.37 4.40 5.16
CA LEU A 24 -4.58 3.21 4.92
C LEU A 24 -3.92 2.79 6.23
N PRO A 25 -4.06 1.52 6.67
CA PRO A 25 -3.29 1.02 7.78
C PRO A 25 -1.81 1.25 7.47
N ASP A 26 -1.07 1.75 8.46
CA ASP A 26 0.34 2.13 8.29
C ASP A 26 1.04 1.02 7.51
N ARG A 27 1.35 1.36 6.26
CA ARG A 27 1.71 0.38 5.25
C ARG A 27 3.14 -0.07 5.48
N THR A 28 3.72 0.13 6.68
CA THR A 28 4.90 -0.59 7.12
C THR A 28 4.62 -2.07 6.88
N PRO A 29 5.23 -2.67 5.85
CA PRO A 29 5.18 -4.10 5.77
C PRO A 29 5.89 -4.55 7.04
N LYS A 30 5.21 -5.30 7.91
CA LYS A 30 5.85 -5.99 9.03
C LYS A 30 6.75 -7.09 8.44
N ARG A 31 7.81 -6.69 7.71
CA ARG A 31 8.91 -7.50 7.16
C ARG A 31 9.84 -7.99 8.29
N GLY A 32 9.24 -8.34 9.43
CA GLY A 32 9.88 -8.96 10.58
C GLY A 32 9.27 -10.32 10.91
N GLY A 33 8.42 -10.88 10.04
CA GLY A 33 8.07 -12.29 10.06
C GLY A 33 9.30 -13.10 9.68
N ARG A 34 10.11 -13.40 10.68
CA ARG A 34 11.30 -14.25 10.65
C ARG A 34 11.05 -15.41 9.68
N TRP A 35 11.81 -15.44 8.59
CA TRP A 35 12.10 -16.68 7.86
C TRP A 35 12.94 -17.56 8.81
N ARG A 36 12.28 -18.01 9.89
CA ARG A 36 12.73 -19.08 10.78
C ARG A 36 12.66 -20.33 9.91
N ASP A 37 13.82 -20.92 9.66
CA ASP A 37 13.97 -22.29 9.22
C ASP A 37 13.38 -22.62 7.84
N HIS A 38 14.17 -22.31 6.82
CA HIS A 38 14.29 -23.17 5.64
C HIS A 38 15.77 -23.57 5.55
N ARG A 39 16.17 -24.49 6.43
CA ARG A 39 17.34 -25.33 6.19
C ARG A 39 16.85 -26.59 5.47
#